data_AF-A0A963NFD4-F1
#
_entry.id   AF-A0A963NFD4-F1
#
_cell.length_a   1.000
_cell.length_b   1.000
_cell.length_c   1.000
_cell.angle_alpha   90.00
_cell.angle_beta   90.00
_cell.angle_gamma   90.00
#
_symmetry.space_group_name_H-M   'P 1'
#
loop_
_entity.id
_entity.type
_entity.pdbx_description
1 polymer ?
#
loop_
_entity_poly.entity_id
_entity_poly.type
_entity_poly.pdbx_seq_one_letter_code
_entity_poly.pdbx_strand_id
1 'polypeptide(L)' 'MAREYKDVVVGLDIGTAKIMAVVAEVLPGGELKLAGLGVAPSNGLKRGVVVNIDATVQSIQQALKEAELMADCKI' A
#
# COMPACT_ATOMS: atom_id res chain seq x y z
N MET A 1 -12.78 12.65 -11.73
CA MET A 1 -11.53 13.42 -11.67
C MET A 1 -10.79 12.90 -10.45
N ALA A 2 -9.61 12.31 -10.62
CA ALA A 2 -8.80 11.85 -9.49
C ALA A 2 -8.50 13.03 -8.57
N ARG A 3 -8.61 12.84 -7.25
CA ARG A 3 -8.21 13.87 -6.30
C ARG A 3 -6.69 13.89 -6.24
N GLU A 4 -6.06 15.00 -6.61
CA GLU A 4 -4.67 15.25 -6.20
C GLU A 4 -4.69 15.53 -4.68
N TYR A 5 -4.42 14.52 -3.88
CA TYR A 5 -4.10 14.75 -2.48
C TYR A 5 -2.72 15.39 -2.41
N LYS A 6 -2.68 16.69 -2.10
CA LYS A 6 -1.40 17.41 -1.94
C LYS A 6 -0.59 16.90 -0.75
N ASP A 7 -1.25 16.32 0.25
CA ASP A 7 -0.64 15.78 1.46
C ASP A 7 -1.21 14.39 1.80
N VAL A 8 -0.62 13.34 1.21
CA VAL A 8 -0.90 11.94 1.59
C VAL A 8 0.33 11.29 2.19
N VAL A 9 0.10 10.40 3.16
CA VAL A 9 1.09 9.48 3.70
C VAL A 9 0.70 8.07 3.28
N VAL A 10 1.68 7.33 2.77
CA VAL A 10 1.50 5.93 2.39
C VAL A 10 2.35 5.04 3.29
N GLY A 11 1.71 4.07 3.94
CA GLY A 11 2.36 3.01 4.68
C GLY A 11 2.37 1.71 3.87
N LEU A 12 3.53 1.06 3.78
CA LEU A 12 3.69 -0.26 3.18
C LEU A 12 4.23 -1.24 4.23
N ASP A 13 3.47 -2.28 4.54
CA ASP A 13 3.88 -3.37 5.42
C ASP A 13 4.12 -4.63 4.58
N ILE A 14 5.32 -5.19 4.69
CA ILE A 14 5.74 -6.37 3.91
C ILE A 14 5.91 -7.55 4.87
N GLY A 15 4.80 -8.27 5.10
CA GLY A 15 4.79 -9.49 5.88
C GLY A 15 5.17 -10.73 5.05
N THR A 16 5.61 -11.78 5.75
CA THR A 16 5.84 -13.09 5.12
C THR A 16 4.54 -13.74 4.64
N ALA A 17 3.39 -13.41 5.24
CA ALA A 17 2.10 -13.96 4.85
C ALA A 17 1.32 -13.04 3.88
N LYS A 18 1.44 -11.73 4.08
CA LYS A 18 0.64 -10.72 3.37
C LYS A 18 1.39 -9.40 3.34
N ILE A 19 1.14 -8.64 2.28
CA ILE A 19 1.62 -7.27 2.08
C ILE A 19 0.41 -6.34 2.16
N MET A 20 0.55 -5.22 2.85
CA MET A 20 -0.53 -4.24 3.01
C MET A 20 -0.03 -2.84 2.61
N ALA A 21 -0.83 -2.12 1.84
CA ALA A 21 -0.63 -0.71 1.54
C ALA A 21 -1.77 0.10 2.17
N VAL A 22 -1.44 1.18 2.88
CA VAL A 22 -2.40 2.08 3.53
C VAL A 22 -2.12 3.49 3.05
N VAL A 23 -3.17 4.20 2.61
CA VAL A 23 -3.10 5.60 2.21
C VAL A 23 -3.91 6.41 3.21
N ALA A 24 -3.30 7.46 3.74
CA ALA A 24 -3.97 8.42 4.61
C ALA A 24 -3.80 9.84 4.09
N GLU A 25 -4.89 10.60 4.06
CA GLU A 25 -4.91 12.04 3.84
C GLU A 25 -4.50 12.74 5.13
N VAL A 26 -3.58 13.70 5.05
CA VAL A 26 -3.18 14.54 6.17
C VAL A 26 -4.12 15.74 6.24
N LEU A 27 -4.91 15.85 7.31
CA LEU A 27 -5.83 16.96 7.52
C LEU A 27 -5.11 18.19 8.12
N PRO A 28 -5.70 19.40 7.99
CA PRO A 28 -5.22 20.58 8.71
C PRO A 28 -5.24 20.34 10.22
N GLY A 29 -4.06 20.20 10.82
CA GLY A 29 -3.89 19.79 12.24
C GLY A 29 -3.07 18.52 12.43
N GLY A 30 -2.68 17.84 11.34
CA GLY A 30 -1.81 16.65 11.39
C GLY A 30 -2.54 15.34 11.65
N GLU A 31 -3.88 15.36 11.74
CA GLU A 31 -4.68 14.15 11.82
C GLU A 31 -4.60 13.37 10.51
N LEU A 32 -4.54 12.04 10.62
CA LEU A 32 -4.52 11.14 9.47
C LEU A 32 -5.91 10.55 9.26
N LYS A 33 -6.48 10.79 8.08
CA LYS A 33 -7.74 10.20 7.67
C LYS A 33 -7.48 9.09 6.66
N LEU A 34 -7.94 7.88 6.96
CA LEU A 34 -7.81 6.75 6.05
C LEU A 34 -8.51 7.05 4.71
N ALA A 35 -7.75 6.99 3.62
CA ALA A 35 -8.22 7.20 2.26
C ALA A 35 -8.26 5.88 1.47
N GLY A 36 -7.31 4.97 1.69
CA GLY A 36 -7.26 3.69 0.98
C GLY A 36 -6.53 2.59 1.75
N LEU A 37 -6.90 1.34 1.47
CA LEU A 37 -6.27 0.13 1.98
C LEU A 37 -6.22 -0.90 0.85
N GLY A 38 -5.10 -1.59 0.72
CA GLY A 38 -4.95 -2.73 -0.18
C GLY A 38 -4.13 -3.84 0.46
N VAL A 39 -4.49 -5.09 0.18
CA VAL A 39 -3.88 -6.26 0.83
C VAL A 39 -3.66 -7.36 -0.20
N ALA A 40 -2.44 -7.87 -0.28
CA ALA A 40 -2.09 -8.97 -1.17
C ALA A 40 -1.42 -10.13 -0.40
N PRO A 41 -1.65 -11.39 -0.80
CA PRO A 41 -0.85 -12.50 -0.31
C PRO A 41 0.63 -12.32 -0.69
N SER A 42 1.54 -12.64 0.22
CA SER A 42 2.98 -12.54 0.01
C SER A 42 3.54 -13.85 -0.54
N ASN A 43 4.05 -13.84 -1.76
CA ASN A 43 4.54 -15.04 -2.45
C ASN A 43 6.06 -15.07 -2.62
N GLY A 44 6.75 -13.96 -2.34
CA GLY A 44 8.19 -13.83 -2.54
C GLY A 44 9.03 -13.87 -1.27
N LEU A 45 8.39 -13.89 -0.09
CA LEU A 45 9.06 -13.94 1.21
C LEU A 45 8.96 -15.32 1.87
N LYS A 46 10.03 -15.72 2.55
CA LYS A 46 10.07 -16.90 3.42
C LYS A 46 10.89 -16.62 4.67
N ARG A 47 10.28 -16.75 5.85
CA ARG A 47 10.93 -16.48 7.15
C ARG A 47 11.63 -15.10 7.20
N GLY A 48 10.98 -14.07 6.67
CA GLY A 48 11.51 -12.70 6.63
C GLY A 48 12.59 -12.46 5.57
N VAL A 49 12.92 -13.44 4.73
CA VAL A 49 13.90 -13.30 3.65
C VAL A 49 13.18 -13.28 2.30
N VAL A 50 13.57 -12.37 1.42
CA VAL A 50 13.11 -12.36 0.02
C VAL A 50 13.80 -13.50 -0.72
N VAL A 51 13.02 -14.51 -1.12
CA VAL A 51 13.50 -15.69 -1.86
C VAL A 51 13.11 -15.64 -3.34
N ASN A 52 12.14 -14.80 -3.70
CA ASN A 52 11.77 -14.51 -5.09
C ASN A 52 11.36 -13.03 -5.20
N ILE A 53 12.21 -12.25 -5.87
CA ILE A 53 12.02 -10.80 -5.97
C ILE A 53 10.85 -10.43 -6.90
N ASP A 54 10.70 -11.11 -8.03
CA ASP A 54 9.62 -10.83 -8.99
C ASP A 54 8.25 -11.08 -8.36
N ALA A 55 8.10 -12.20 -7.63
CA ALA A 55 6.90 -12.50 -6.87
C ALA A 55 6.64 -11.47 -5.76
N THR A 56 7.70 -10.96 -5.13
CA THR A 56 7.58 -9.90 -4.10
C THR A 56 7.07 -8.61 -4.74
N VAL A 57 7.64 -8.20 -5.87
CA VAL A 57 7.23 -7.00 -6.61
C VAL A 57 5.77 -7.11 -7.05
N GLN A 58 5.35 -8.25 -7.58
CA GLN A 58 3.95 -8.48 -7.97
C GLN A 58 2.99 -8.38 -6.77
N SER A 59 3.33 -8.99 -5.63
CA SER A 59 2.51 -8.87 -4.41
C SER A 59 2.41 -7.41 -3.92
N ILE A 60 3.50 -6.63 -3.98
CA ILE A 60 3.49 -5.21 -3.61
C ILE A 60 2.58 -4.41 -4.57
N GLN A 61 2.74 -4.61 -5.88
CA GLN A 61 1.93 -3.93 -6.89
C GLN A 61 0.44 -4.22 -6.74
N GLN A 62 0.07 -5.46 -6.38
CA GLN A 62 -1.33 -5.82 -6.14
C GLN A 62 -1.90 -5.05 -4.93
N ALA A 63 -1.16 -5.01 -3.81
CA ALA A 63 -1.59 -4.26 -2.63
C ALA A 63 -1.70 -2.75 -2.91
N LEU A 64 -0.72 -2.17 -3.61
CA LEU A 64 -0.75 -0.76 -3.99
C LEU A 64 -1.95 -0.43 -4.88
N LYS A 65 -2.22 -1.25 -5.90
CA LYS A 65 -3.32 -1.03 -6.85
C LYS A 65 -4.69 -0.98 -6.16
N GLU A 66 -4.91 -1.83 -5.17
CA GLU A 66 -6.15 -1.82 -4.37
C GLU A 66 -6.26 -0.55 -3.52
N ALA A 67 -5.15 -0.13 -2.89
CA ALA A 67 -5.11 1.08 -2.07
C ALA A 67 -5.32 2.35 -2.92
N GLU A 68 -4.68 2.43 -4.08
CA GLU A 68 -4.85 3.50 -5.08
C GLU A 68 -6.30 3.62 -5.54
N LEU A 69 -6.92 2.47 -5.88
CA LEU A 69 -8.31 2.42 -6.34
C LEU A 69 -9.26 2.92 -5.26
N MET A 70 -9.06 2.52 -4.01
CA MET A 70 -9.89 2.93 -2.88
C MET A 70 -9.71 4.42 -2.55
N ALA A 71 -8.48 4.92 -2.64
CA ALA A 71 -8.16 6.32 -2.37
C ALA A 71 -8.50 7.27 -3.52
N ASP A 72 -8.76 6.75 -4.73
CA ASP A 72 -8.88 7.51 -5.98
C ASP A 72 -7.64 8.40 -6.22
N CYS A 73 -6.46 7.79 -6.08
CA CYS A 73 -5.16 8.44 -6.22
C CYS A 73 -4.16 7.55 -6.97
N LYS A 74 -2.98 8.10 -7.26
CA LYS A 74 -1.82 7.37 -7.78
C LYS A 74 -0.63 7.50 -6.84
N ILE A 75 0.12 6.43 -6.66
CA ILE A 75 1.27 6.27 -5.74
C ILE A 75 2.50 5.82 -6.52
#